data_AF-A0A2G6G1T6-F1
#
_entry.id   AF-A0A2G6G1T6-F1
#
_cell.length_a   1.000
_cell.length_b   1.000
_cell.length_c   1.000
_cell.angle_alpha   90.00
_cell.angle_beta   90.00
_cell.angle_gamma   90.00
#
_symmetry.space_group_name_H-M   'P 1'
#
loop_
_entity.id
_entity.type
_entity.pdbx_description
1 polymer ?
#
loop_
_entity_poly.entity_id
_entity_poly.type
_entity_poly.pdbx_seq_one_letter_code
_entity_poly.pdbx_strand_id
1 'polypeptide(L)'
;MTERDRQIFLEKGLSIVTNPAANLKLASGIADINSALKMGINIGIGTDGPAGNNALDMFREMFLVSGLAKVYNKDAAVVDAYDVIKMATIGSA
;
A
#
# COMPACT_ATOMS: atom_id res chain seq x y z
N MET A 1 -6.82 -2.31 -9.76
CA MET A 1 -6.09 -3.59 -9.86
C MET A 1 -7.06 -4.71 -9.55
N THR A 2 -7.39 -5.51 -10.55
CA THR A 2 -8.27 -6.68 -10.42
C THR A 2 -7.51 -7.88 -9.83
N GLU A 3 -8.23 -8.95 -9.52
CA GLU A 3 -7.62 -10.22 -9.10
C GLU A 3 -6.68 -10.79 -10.18
N ARG A 4 -7.08 -10.70 -11.46
CA ARG A 4 -6.22 -11.15 -12.56
C ARG A 4 -4.92 -10.36 -12.64
N ASP A 5 -4.97 -9.05 -12.39
CA ASP A 5 -3.76 -8.22 -12.35
C ASP A 5 -2.82 -8.67 -11.24
N ARG A 6 -3.34 -8.94 -10.03
CA ARG A 6 -2.53 -9.46 -8.91
C ARG A 6 -1.94 -10.84 -9.19
N GLN A 7 -2.69 -11.71 -9.84
CA GLN A 7 -2.19 -13.02 -10.26
C GLN A 7 -0.96 -12.87 -11.16
N ILE A 8 -0.98 -11.92 -12.11
CA ILE A 8 0.16 -11.63 -12.98
C ILE A 8 1.36 -11.12 -12.17
N PHE A 9 1.14 -10.28 -11.15
CA PHE A 9 2.21 -9.81 -10.27
C PHE A 9 2.87 -10.98 -9.53
N LEU A 10 2.07 -11.89 -8.96
CA LEU A 10 2.57 -13.06 -8.27
C LEU A 10 3.34 -14.00 -9.22
N GLU A 11 2.74 -14.34 -10.38
CA GLU A 11 3.34 -15.23 -11.39
C GLU A 11 4.69 -14.71 -11.90
N LYS A 12 4.84 -13.38 -12.01
CA LYS A 12 6.04 -12.73 -12.52
C LYS A 12 7.01 -12.25 -11.43
N GLY A 13 6.69 -12.44 -10.15
CA GLY A 13 7.51 -11.95 -9.04
C GLY A 13 7.64 -10.43 -9.00
N LEU A 14 6.60 -9.69 -9.39
CA LEU A 14 6.57 -8.23 -9.38
C LEU A 14 6.25 -7.69 -7.97
N SER A 15 6.77 -6.50 -7.67
CA SER A 15 6.46 -5.77 -6.44
C SER A 15 5.48 -4.63 -6.69
N ILE A 16 4.71 -4.25 -5.66
CA ILE A 16 3.80 -3.10 -5.68
C ILE A 16 4.41 -1.97 -4.85
N VAL A 17 4.30 -0.73 -5.33
CA VAL A 17 4.54 0.47 -4.49
C VAL A 17 3.21 1.17 -4.27
N THR A 18 2.80 1.34 -3.01
CA THR A 18 1.58 2.09 -2.66
C THR A 18 1.93 3.52 -2.26
N ASN A 19 1.20 4.49 -2.82
CA ASN A 19 1.35 5.93 -2.53
C ASN A 19 0.03 6.49 -1.96
N PRO A 20 -0.35 6.14 -0.72
CA PRO A 20 -1.71 6.37 -0.22
C PRO A 20 -2.08 7.84 -0.13
N ALA A 21 -1.19 8.73 0.34
CA ALA A 21 -1.53 10.15 0.41
C ALA A 21 -1.77 10.77 -0.98
N ALA A 22 -0.93 10.45 -1.97
CA ALA A 22 -1.09 10.95 -3.33
C ALA A 22 -2.37 10.41 -3.97
N ASN A 23 -2.64 9.12 -3.84
CA ASN A 23 -3.87 8.49 -4.35
C ASN A 23 -5.13 9.12 -3.75
N LEU A 24 -5.11 9.42 -2.44
CA LEU A 24 -6.20 10.14 -1.78
C LEU A 24 -6.34 11.57 -2.30
N LYS A 25 -5.24 12.32 -2.35
CA LYS A 25 -5.22 13.73 -2.75
C LYS A 25 -5.71 13.93 -4.18
N LEU A 26 -5.39 12.99 -5.07
CA LEU A 26 -5.76 13.02 -6.48
C LEU A 26 -7.06 12.28 -6.80
N ALA A 27 -7.80 11.83 -5.77
CA ALA A 27 -9.02 11.03 -5.92
C ALA A 27 -8.85 9.79 -6.83
N SER A 28 -7.64 9.20 -6.85
CA SER A 28 -7.32 8.00 -7.64
C SER A 28 -7.90 6.71 -7.03
N GLY A 29 -8.23 6.75 -5.74
CA GLY A 29 -8.89 5.68 -5.02
C GLY A 29 -8.02 5.07 -3.91
N ILE A 30 -8.49 3.97 -3.34
CA ILE A 30 -7.80 3.22 -2.28
C ILE A 30 -7.34 1.89 -2.88
N ALA A 31 -6.04 1.61 -2.80
CA ALA A 31 -5.48 0.34 -3.25
C ALA A 31 -5.84 -0.78 -2.27
N ASP A 32 -6.32 -1.91 -2.78
CA ASP A 32 -6.59 -3.11 -1.99
C ASP A 32 -5.28 -3.85 -1.64
N ILE A 33 -4.51 -3.27 -0.72
CA ILE A 33 -3.23 -3.80 -0.28
C ILE A 33 -3.37 -5.09 0.54
N ASN A 34 -4.48 -5.28 1.24
CA ASN A 34 -4.73 -6.47 2.06
C ASN A 34 -4.80 -7.74 1.19
N SER A 35 -5.53 -7.69 0.07
CA SER A 35 -5.59 -8.81 -0.86
C SER A 35 -4.22 -9.13 -1.47
N ALA A 36 -3.44 -8.11 -1.84
CA ALA A 36 -2.09 -8.33 -2.36
C ALA A 36 -1.13 -8.96 -1.33
N LEU A 37 -1.18 -8.51 -0.06
CA LEU A 37 -0.42 -9.12 1.03
C LEU A 37 -0.81 -10.59 1.26
N LYS A 38 -2.11 -10.90 1.27
CA LYS A 38 -2.61 -12.27 1.43
C LYS A 38 -2.18 -13.20 0.30
N MET A 39 -1.98 -12.66 -0.91
CA MET A 39 -1.44 -13.40 -2.05
C MET A 39 0.08 -13.60 -1.98
N GLY A 40 0.77 -12.99 -1.01
CA GLY A 40 2.23 -13.06 -0.87
C GLY A 40 2.99 -12.13 -1.82
N ILE A 41 2.33 -11.13 -2.40
CA ILE A 41 2.97 -10.14 -3.28
C ILE A 41 3.78 -9.18 -2.40
N ASN A 42 5.02 -8.88 -2.81
CA ASN A 42 5.86 -7.91 -2.12
C ASN A 42 5.30 -6.49 -2.30
N ILE A 43 5.21 -5.71 -1.21
CA ILE A 43 4.69 -4.35 -1.23
C ILE A 43 5.65 -3.40 -0.51
N GLY A 44 5.98 -2.30 -1.18
CA GLY A 44 6.67 -1.14 -0.61
C GLY A 44 5.75 0.07 -0.45
N ILE A 45 6.21 1.06 0.33
CA ILE A 45 5.51 2.32 0.57
C ILE A 45 6.30 3.45 -0.10
N GLY A 46 5.62 4.26 -0.90
CA GLY A 46 6.18 5.46 -1.50
C GLY A 46 5.39 6.71 -1.09
N THR A 47 6.06 7.85 -1.08
CA THR A 47 5.39 9.14 -0.87
C THR A 47 4.81 9.71 -2.17
N ASP A 48 5.23 9.21 -3.33
CA ASP A 48 5.16 9.92 -4.62
C ASP A 48 5.86 11.32 -4.54
N GLY A 49 5.67 12.16 -5.55
CA GLY A 49 6.25 13.50 -5.62
C GLY A 49 5.61 14.51 -4.66
N PRO A 50 6.37 15.55 -4.25
CA PRO A 50 5.89 16.57 -3.31
C PRO A 50 4.73 17.41 -3.84
N ALA A 51 4.46 17.43 -5.16
CA ALA A 51 3.27 18.08 -5.70
C ALA A 51 1.99 17.21 -5.56
N GLY A 52 2.15 15.89 -5.56
CA GLY A 52 1.08 14.90 -5.46
C GLY A 52 0.70 14.58 -4.01
N ASN A 53 1.68 14.62 -3.09
CA ASN A 53 1.52 14.35 -1.65
C ASN A 53 1.42 15.63 -0.81
N ASN A 54 2.33 16.59 -1.08
CA ASN A 54 2.66 17.78 -0.30
C ASN A 54 3.46 17.53 0.99
N ALA A 55 3.87 16.29 1.26
CA ALA A 55 4.87 15.95 2.28
C ALA A 55 5.76 14.79 1.79
N LEU A 56 6.96 14.68 2.36
CA LEU A 56 7.84 13.52 2.21
C LEU A 56 7.98 12.81 3.57
N ASP A 57 6.83 12.48 4.16
CA ASP A 57 6.73 11.94 5.52
C ASP A 57 6.31 10.46 5.49
N MET A 58 7.28 9.56 5.70
CA MET A 58 7.03 8.12 5.72
C MET A 58 6.17 7.66 6.88
N PHE A 59 6.19 8.33 8.04
CA PHE A 59 5.33 7.98 9.16
C PHE A 59 3.87 8.26 8.85
N ARG A 60 3.62 9.37 8.14
CA ARG A 60 2.29 9.67 7.60
C ARG A 60 1.84 8.63 6.58
N GLU A 61 2.70 8.23 5.63
CA GLU A 61 2.34 7.19 4.67
C GLU A 61 2.04 5.86 5.35
N MET A 62 2.86 5.44 6.33
CA MET A 62 2.65 4.23 7.12
C MET A 62 1.29 4.23 7.83
N PHE A 63 0.92 5.35 8.46
CA PHE A 63 -0.39 5.48 9.09
C PHE A 63 -1.53 5.37 8.06
N LEU A 64 -1.39 6.03 6.91
CA LEU A 64 -2.41 5.99 5.85
C LEU A 64 -2.56 4.60 5.23
N VAL A 65 -1.47 3.85 5.03
CA VAL A 65 -1.51 2.45 4.61
C VAL A 65 -2.42 1.65 5.54
N SER A 66 -2.15 1.71 6.85
CA SER A 66 -2.90 0.93 7.84
C SER A 66 -4.36 1.37 7.95
N GLY A 67 -4.62 2.68 8.03
CA GLY A 67 -5.95 3.24 8.21
C GLY A 67 -6.85 3.01 7.00
N LEU A 68 -6.33 3.23 5.79
CA LEU A 68 -7.09 3.05 4.56
C LEU A 68 -7.41 1.58 4.28
N ALA A 69 -6.48 0.67 4.55
CA ALA A 69 -6.75 -0.76 4.41
C ALA A 69 -7.91 -1.20 5.30
N LYS A 70 -7.93 -0.75 6.56
CA LYS A 70 -9.01 -1.06 7.51
C LYS A 70 -10.36 -0.55 7.04
N VAL A 71 -10.42 0.70 6.58
CA VAL A 71 -11.67 1.30 6.05
C VAL A 71 -12.13 0.57 4.79
N TYR A 72 -11.22 0.30 3.85
CA TYR A 72 -11.53 -0.37 2.58
C TYR A 72 -12.08 -1.79 2.80
N ASN A 73 -11.45 -2.55 3.71
CA ASN A 73 -11.82 -3.93 4.00
C ASN A 73 -12.96 -4.06 5.03
N LYS A 74 -13.38 -2.95 5.66
CA LYS A 74 -14.33 -2.93 6.79
C LYS A 74 -13.91 -3.87 7.92
N ASP A 75 -12.62 -3.93 8.19
CA ASP A 75 -12.01 -4.82 9.18
C ASP A 75 -10.87 -4.09 9.90
N ALA A 76 -10.97 -3.96 11.22
CA ALA A 76 -9.95 -3.28 12.02
C ALA A 76 -8.66 -4.10 12.21
N ALA A 77 -8.68 -5.41 11.91
CA ALA A 77 -7.54 -6.30 12.11
C ALA A 77 -6.60 -6.38 10.89
N VAL A 78 -7.01 -5.90 9.70
CA VAL A 78 -6.16 -6.01 8.50
C VAL A 78 -5.01 -5.01 8.53
N VAL A 79 -3.88 -5.44 7.94
CA VAL A 79 -2.67 -4.64 7.73
C VAL A 79 -2.22 -3.99 9.04
N ASP A 80 -1.70 -4.84 9.92
CA ASP A 80 -1.25 -4.42 11.25
C ASP A 80 0.06 -3.61 11.18
N ALA A 81 0.53 -3.14 12.34
CA ALA A 81 1.73 -2.32 12.40
C ALA A 81 3.00 -3.09 11.94
N TYR A 82 3.04 -4.41 12.10
CA TYR A 82 4.19 -5.22 11.71
C TYR A 82 4.27 -5.37 10.18
N ASP A 83 3.13 -5.60 9.52
CA ASP A 83 3.06 -5.58 8.07
C ASP A 83 3.47 -4.21 7.51
N VAL A 84 3.00 -3.12 8.13
CA VAL A 84 3.30 -1.75 7.69
C VAL A 84 4.79 -1.43 7.80
N ILE A 85 5.43 -1.73 8.94
CA ILE A 85 6.86 -1.45 9.09
C ILE A 85 7.70 -2.33 8.16
N LYS A 86 7.27 -3.57 7.90
CA LYS A 86 7.90 -4.46 6.91
C LYS A 86 7.84 -3.85 5.51
N MET A 87 6.68 -3.37 5.09
CA MET A 87 6.51 -2.68 3.80
C MET A 87 7.38 -1.42 3.70
N ALA A 88 7.49 -0.64 4.77
CA ALA A 88 8.30 0.58 4.82
C ALA A 88 9.82 0.33 4.85
N THR A 89 10.25 -0.91 5.07
CA THR A 89 11.66 -1.27 5.23
C THR A 89 12.04 -2.41 4.27
N ILE A 90 12.07 -3.65 4.74
CA ILE A 90 12.57 -4.81 3.99
C ILE A 90 11.72 -5.16 2.75
N GLY A 91 10.46 -4.71 2.69
CA GLY A 91 9.61 -4.85 1.50
C GLY A 91 9.92 -3.85 0.38
N SER A 92 10.70 -2.82 0.67
CA SER A 92 11.11 -1.77 -0.29
C SER A 92 12.61 -1.78 -0.63
N ALA A 93 13.39 -2.71 -0.07
CA ALA A 93 14.85 -2.79 -0.18
C ALA A 93 15.35 -3.60 -1.38
#